data_AF-A0A8I6AGD7-F1
#
_entry.id   AF-A0A8I6AGD7-F1
#
_cell.length_a   1.000
_cell.length_b   1.000
_cell.length_c   1.000
_cell.angle_alpha   90.00
_cell.angle_beta   90.00
_cell.angle_gamma   90.00
#
_symmetry.space_group_name_H-M   'P 1'
#
loop_
_entity.id
_entity.type
_entity.pdbx_description
1 polymer ?
#
loop_
_entity_poly.entity_id
_entity_poly.type
_entity_poly.pdbx_seq_one_letter_code
_entity_poly.pdbx_strand_id
1 'polypeptide(L)'
;MGCIQSITCKARIRRENIVVYDVCATIDQCPTRIEETSPIVLRYKTPYFKASARVVMPPIPRHETWVVGWIQACNQMEFFNTYSDLGMSSWELPDLREGRVKAISDSDGVSYPWYGNTTETVTLVGPTNKISRFSVSMNDNFYPSVTWAVPVSDSNVPLLTRIKRDQSFTTWLVAMNTTTKEKIILQTIKWRMRVDIEVDPLQLLGQRARLVGRTQQEQPRILSRMEPIPPNALVKPNANDAQVLMWRPKRGPPLVVIPPK
;
A
#
# COMPACT_ATOMS: atom_id res chain seq x y z
N MET A 1 41.96 22.64 39.41
CA MET A 1 40.74 21.82 39.25
C MET A 1 39.71 22.63 38.51
N GLY A 2 39.26 22.16 37.35
CA GLY A 2 38.29 22.89 36.53
C GLY A 2 38.10 22.20 35.19
N CYS A 3 37.87 20.89 35.18
CA CYS A 3 37.39 20.22 33.98
C CYS A 3 35.92 20.60 33.79
N ILE A 4 35.67 21.69 33.07
CA ILE A 4 34.35 21.95 32.49
C ILE A 4 34.16 20.87 31.43
N GLN A 5 33.67 19.70 31.85
CA GLN A 5 33.04 18.77 30.96
C GLN A 5 31.78 19.46 30.46
N SER A 6 31.93 20.21 29.37
CA SER A 6 30.81 20.56 28.54
C SER A 6 30.17 19.23 28.16
N ILE A 7 29.04 18.94 28.81
CA ILE A 7 28.07 17.98 28.34
C ILE A 7 27.63 18.57 27.00
N THR A 8 28.40 18.28 25.95
CA THR A 8 28.03 18.51 24.58
C THR A 8 26.82 17.62 24.40
N CYS A 9 25.65 18.20 24.68
CA CYS A 9 24.37 17.63 24.37
C CYS A 9 24.43 17.38 22.86
N LYS A 10 24.79 16.14 22.47
CA LYS A 10 24.91 15.77 21.07
C LYS A 10 23.58 16.17 20.44
N ALA A 11 23.65 17.07 19.46
CA ALA A 11 22.45 17.61 18.82
C ALA A 11 21.67 16.45 18.22
N ARG A 12 20.62 15.99 18.91
CA ARG A 12 19.80 14.87 18.47
C ARG A 12 18.73 15.40 17.53
N ILE A 13 18.51 14.72 16.41
CA ILE A 13 17.38 15.03 15.53
C ILE A 13 16.08 14.67 16.27
N ARG A 14 15.15 15.62 16.33
CA ARG A 14 13.84 15.48 16.97
C ARG A 14 12.74 15.98 16.04
N ARG A 15 11.49 15.61 16.31
CA ARG A 15 10.33 15.93 15.45
C ARG A 15 10.18 17.44 15.23
N GLU A 16 10.40 18.24 16.26
CA GLU A 16 10.31 19.70 16.24
C GLU A 16 11.35 20.35 15.32
N ASN A 17 12.45 19.66 15.02
CA ASN A 17 13.52 20.17 14.16
C ASN A 17 13.31 19.81 12.68
N ILE A 18 12.31 18.98 12.36
CA ILE A 18 11.99 18.55 10.99
C ILE A 18 10.72 19.27 10.53
N VAL A 19 10.84 20.01 9.44
CA VAL A 19 9.71 20.77 8.88
C VAL A 19 9.19 20.07 7.63
N VAL A 20 7.92 19.67 7.66
CA VAL A 20 7.18 19.30 6.45
C VAL A 20 6.38 20.53 6.05
N TYR A 21 6.81 21.22 4.99
CA TYR A 21 6.21 22.49 4.59
C TYR A 21 5.20 22.35 3.45
N ASP A 22 5.10 21.16 2.88
CA ASP A 22 4.11 20.82 1.88
C ASP A 22 3.84 19.32 1.89
N VAL A 23 2.57 18.95 1.81
CA VAL A 23 2.10 17.56 1.67
C VAL A 23 0.93 17.56 0.72
N CYS A 24 1.01 16.74 -0.31
CA CYS A 24 -0.09 16.47 -1.22
C CYS A 24 -0.40 14.99 -1.21
N ALA A 25 -1.69 14.65 -1.26
CA ALA A 25 -2.18 13.29 -1.40
C ALA A 25 -3.44 13.33 -2.26
N THR A 26 -3.45 12.60 -3.37
CA THR A 26 -4.56 12.59 -4.32
C THR A 26 -4.77 11.22 -4.94
N ILE A 27 -5.98 10.99 -5.41
CA ILE A 27 -6.28 9.94 -6.38
C ILE A 27 -6.71 10.63 -7.68
N ASP A 28 -6.14 10.21 -8.81
CA ASP A 28 -6.48 10.79 -10.11
C ASP A 28 -8.01 10.78 -10.35
N GLN A 29 -8.54 11.89 -10.86
CA GLN A 29 -9.98 12.10 -11.08
C GLN A 29 -10.45 11.43 -12.37
N CYS A 30 -10.23 10.13 -12.48
CA CYS A 30 -10.71 9.30 -13.57
C CYS A 30 -11.35 8.02 -13.02
N PRO A 31 -12.23 7.36 -13.78
CA PRO A 31 -12.75 6.06 -13.36
C PRO A 31 -11.68 4.97 -13.52
N THR A 32 -11.90 3.84 -12.85
CA THR A 32 -11.16 2.61 -13.15
C THR A 32 -11.36 2.25 -14.63
N ARG A 33 -10.30 1.82 -15.31
CA ARG A 33 -10.37 1.39 -16.71
C ARG A 33 -10.46 -0.13 -16.76
N ILE A 34 -11.42 -0.65 -17.51
CA ILE A 34 -11.55 -2.08 -17.78
C ILE A 34 -10.77 -2.40 -19.05
N GLU A 35 -9.95 -3.43 -19.02
CA GLU A 35 -9.17 -3.92 -20.14
C GLU A 35 -9.58 -5.36 -20.47
N GLU A 36 -10.52 -5.48 -21.40
CA GLU A 36 -11.16 -6.74 -21.80
C GLU A 36 -10.63 -7.23 -23.15
N THR A 37 -9.34 -7.56 -23.22
CA THR A 37 -8.67 -7.97 -24.47
C THR A 37 -8.16 -9.41 -24.43
N SER A 38 -8.01 -10.00 -23.25
CA SER A 38 -7.51 -11.37 -23.09
C SER A 38 -8.68 -12.37 -23.01
N PRO A 39 -8.63 -13.49 -23.74
CA PRO A 39 -9.63 -14.54 -23.64
C PRO A 39 -9.54 -15.35 -22.33
N ILE A 40 -8.52 -15.10 -21.48
CA ILE A 40 -8.25 -15.87 -20.26
C ILE A 40 -8.52 -15.03 -19.00
N VAL A 41 -8.19 -13.73 -19.04
CA VAL A 41 -8.30 -12.84 -17.88
C VAL A 41 -8.98 -11.51 -18.22
N LEU A 42 -9.71 -10.97 -17.25
CA LEU A 42 -10.08 -9.57 -17.17
C LEU A 42 -8.99 -8.79 -16.44
N ARG A 43 -8.57 -7.67 -17.00
CA ARG A 43 -7.74 -6.70 -16.28
C ARG A 43 -8.53 -5.44 -15.99
N TYR A 44 -8.19 -4.78 -14.90
CA TYR A 44 -8.69 -3.43 -14.64
C TYR A 44 -7.59 -2.59 -14.03
N LYS A 45 -7.51 -1.33 -14.44
CA LYS A 45 -6.53 -0.37 -13.97
C LYS A 45 -7.21 0.73 -13.18
N THR A 46 -6.95 0.76 -11.88
CA THR A 46 -7.44 1.85 -11.02
C THR A 46 -6.72 3.17 -11.33
N PRO A 47 -7.29 4.33 -10.96
CA PRO A 47 -6.58 5.60 -11.01
C PRO A 47 -5.33 5.58 -10.15
N TYR A 48 -4.37 6.45 -10.45
CA TYR A 48 -3.15 6.54 -9.65
C TYR A 48 -3.40 7.17 -8.28
N PHE A 49 -2.80 6.57 -7.27
CA PHE A 49 -2.71 7.01 -5.88
C PHE A 49 -1.36 7.70 -5.71
N LYS A 50 -1.39 9.01 -5.46
CA LYS A 50 -0.18 9.85 -5.45
C LYS A 50 -0.04 10.52 -4.11
N ALA A 51 1.14 10.43 -3.52
CA ALA A 51 1.51 11.28 -2.39
C ALA A 51 2.87 11.92 -2.63
N SER A 52 3.02 13.16 -2.19
CA SER A 52 4.30 13.86 -2.21
C SER A 52 4.43 14.74 -0.98
N ALA A 53 5.67 14.95 -0.56
CA ALA A 53 5.98 15.84 0.55
C ALA A 53 7.29 16.57 0.29
N ARG A 54 7.35 17.83 0.73
CA ARG A 54 8.57 18.60 0.75
C ARG A 54 9.02 18.79 2.19
N VAL A 55 10.26 18.40 2.46
CA VAL A 55 10.80 18.27 3.82
C VAL A 55 12.07 19.10 3.95
N VAL A 56 12.21 19.76 5.10
CA VAL A 56 13.45 20.36 5.57
C VAL A 56 13.95 19.55 6.75
N MET A 57 15.12 18.93 6.58
CA MET A 57 15.84 18.26 7.66
C MET A 57 16.90 19.20 8.26
N PRO A 58 17.11 19.15 9.59
CA PRO A 58 18.18 19.88 10.23
C PRO A 58 19.55 19.33 9.83
N PRO A 59 20.66 20.02 10.15
CA PRO A 59 22.00 19.45 10.03
C PRO A 59 22.07 18.06 10.69
N ILE A 60 22.62 17.08 9.96
CA ILE A 60 22.71 15.70 10.41
C ILE A 60 23.97 15.52 11.24
N PRO A 61 23.88 14.95 12.47
CA PRO A 61 25.04 14.72 13.31
C PRO A 61 26.08 13.80 12.68
N ARG A 62 27.33 13.91 13.13
CA ARG A 62 28.41 13.04 12.68
C ARG A 62 28.07 11.57 12.96
N HIS A 63 28.35 10.71 11.98
CA HIS A 63 28.12 9.26 12.06
C HIS A 63 26.65 8.85 12.18
N GLU A 64 25.70 9.74 11.88
CA GLU A 64 24.31 9.39 11.72
C GLU A 64 23.93 9.36 10.24
N THR A 65 23.14 8.36 9.87
CA THR A 65 22.49 8.29 8.56
C THR A 65 21.00 8.20 8.78
N TRP A 66 20.25 9.08 8.10
CA TRP A 66 18.81 9.17 8.18
C TRP A 66 18.20 8.91 6.81
N VAL A 67 17.14 8.13 6.78
CA VAL A 67 16.32 7.94 5.57
C VAL A 67 14.97 8.57 5.84
N VAL A 68 14.53 9.45 4.94
CA VAL A 68 13.20 10.06 4.98
C VAL A 68 12.40 9.51 3.81
N GLY A 69 11.22 8.97 4.07
CA GLY A 69 10.39 8.40 3.00
C GLY A 69 9.06 7.85 3.45
N TRP A 70 8.41 7.13 2.53
CA TRP A 70 7.07 6.58 2.71
C TRP A 70 7.09 5.13 3.20
N ILE A 71 6.31 4.85 4.23
CA ILE A 71 5.94 3.50 4.69
C ILE A 71 4.45 3.33 4.43
N GLN A 72 4.03 2.21 3.84
CA GLN A 72 2.62 1.90 3.61
C GLN A 72 2.25 0.57 4.23
N ALA A 73 1.01 0.44 4.68
CA ALA A 73 0.46 -0.82 5.13
C ALA A 73 -1.02 -0.95 4.78
N CYS A 74 -1.44 -2.17 4.45
CA CYS A 74 -2.84 -2.51 4.26
C CYS A 74 -3.51 -2.75 5.62
N ASN A 75 -4.63 -2.08 5.87
CA ASN A 75 -5.40 -2.16 7.11
C ASN A 75 -6.68 -2.99 6.99
N GLN A 76 -7.23 -3.07 5.78
CA GLN A 76 -8.40 -3.86 5.48
C GLN A 76 -8.32 -4.26 4.01
N MET A 77 -8.68 -5.51 3.70
CA MET A 77 -8.77 -6.00 2.34
C MET A 77 -9.95 -6.94 2.18
N GLU A 78 -10.86 -6.53 1.30
CA GLU A 78 -11.90 -7.36 0.70
C GLU A 78 -11.66 -7.39 -0.80
N PHE A 79 -11.45 -8.56 -1.37
CA PHE A 79 -11.30 -8.72 -2.82
C PHE A 79 -11.93 -10.04 -3.22
N PHE A 80 -13.16 -9.97 -3.73
CA PHE A 80 -13.99 -11.11 -4.11
C PHE A 80 -14.22 -11.15 -5.62
N ASN A 81 -14.17 -12.35 -6.19
CA ASN A 81 -14.58 -12.62 -7.57
C ASN A 81 -15.66 -13.70 -7.55
N THR A 82 -16.85 -13.40 -8.05
CA THR A 82 -17.98 -14.34 -8.08
C THR A 82 -18.05 -15.03 -9.42
N TYR A 83 -18.29 -16.35 -9.40
CA TYR A 83 -18.39 -17.17 -10.61
C TYR A 83 -19.76 -17.84 -10.68
N SER A 84 -20.70 -17.16 -11.33
CA SER A 84 -22.10 -17.59 -11.48
C SER A 84 -22.68 -18.14 -10.16
N ASP A 85 -23.26 -19.33 -10.18
CA ASP A 85 -23.80 -20.03 -9.02
C ASP A 85 -22.83 -21.07 -8.42
N LEU A 86 -21.59 -21.12 -8.89
CA LEU A 86 -20.61 -22.14 -8.49
C LEU A 86 -19.87 -21.77 -7.20
N GLY A 87 -19.63 -20.47 -6.98
CA GLY A 87 -18.90 -20.01 -5.80
C GLY A 87 -18.19 -18.68 -6.01
N MET A 88 -17.20 -18.42 -5.17
CA MET A 88 -16.37 -17.22 -5.25
C MET A 88 -14.90 -17.52 -4.96
N SER A 89 -14.01 -16.78 -5.61
CA SER A 89 -12.62 -16.67 -5.17
C SER A 89 -12.40 -15.38 -4.40
N SER A 90 -11.40 -15.36 -3.53
CA SER A 90 -11.02 -14.14 -2.82
C SER A 90 -9.54 -14.08 -2.53
N TRP A 91 -8.96 -12.91 -2.75
CA TRP A 91 -7.64 -12.59 -2.21
C TRP A 91 -7.79 -12.10 -0.77
N GLU A 92 -7.02 -12.69 0.13
CA GLU A 92 -7.17 -12.48 1.56
C GLU A 92 -5.82 -12.33 2.24
N LEU A 93 -5.79 -11.54 3.31
CA LEU A 93 -4.67 -11.45 4.24
C LEU A 93 -5.11 -12.13 5.55
N PRO A 94 -4.82 -13.42 5.78
CA PRO A 94 -5.41 -14.19 6.89
C PRO A 94 -5.19 -13.55 8.25
N ASP A 95 -3.98 -13.10 8.55
CA ASP A 95 -3.65 -12.45 9.83
C ASP A 95 -4.41 -11.14 10.05
N LEU A 96 -4.68 -10.39 8.98
CA LEU A 96 -5.44 -9.15 9.03
C LEU A 96 -6.94 -9.43 9.20
N ARG A 97 -7.47 -10.38 8.42
CA ARG A 97 -8.88 -10.79 8.47
C ARG A 97 -9.25 -11.37 9.83
N GLU A 98 -8.38 -12.19 10.39
CA GLU A 98 -8.59 -12.87 11.68
C GLU A 98 -8.24 -11.97 12.88
N GLY A 99 -7.88 -10.71 12.63
CA GLY A 99 -7.62 -9.72 13.68
C GLY A 99 -6.34 -9.97 14.49
N ARG A 100 -5.47 -10.89 14.04
CA ARG A 100 -4.16 -11.13 14.68
C ARG A 100 -3.26 -9.91 14.58
N VAL A 101 -3.38 -9.16 13.50
CA VAL A 101 -2.64 -7.91 13.26
C VAL A 101 -3.59 -6.81 12.80
N LYS A 102 -3.19 -5.55 13.03
CA LYS A 102 -3.97 -4.37 12.61
C LYS A 102 -3.56 -3.83 11.23
N ALA A 103 -2.42 -4.28 10.72
CA ALA A 103 -1.89 -3.88 9.44
C ALA A 103 -0.87 -4.90 8.94
N ILE A 104 -0.75 -5.03 7.63
CA ILE A 104 0.31 -5.78 6.95
C ILE A 104 1.14 -4.80 6.12
N SER A 105 2.47 -4.88 6.22
CA SER A 105 3.41 -4.07 5.44
C SER A 105 3.08 -4.12 3.95
N ASP A 106 3.16 -3.00 3.25
CA ASP A 106 3.01 -2.93 1.79
C ASP A 106 4.34 -2.53 1.12
N SER A 107 5.45 -2.94 1.74
CA SER A 107 6.82 -2.74 1.27
C SER A 107 7.06 -3.36 -0.12
N ASP A 108 8.06 -2.85 -0.84
CA ASP A 108 8.56 -3.40 -2.12
C ASP A 108 9.06 -4.86 -2.04
N GLY A 109 9.21 -5.41 -0.83
CA GLY A 109 9.68 -6.76 -0.56
C GLY A 109 11.19 -6.88 -0.39
N VAL A 110 11.95 -5.79 -0.60
CA VAL A 110 13.42 -5.76 -0.56
C VAL A 110 13.91 -4.78 0.50
N SER A 111 13.40 -3.55 0.47
CA SER A 111 13.88 -2.40 1.21
C SER A 111 13.00 -2.09 2.43
N TYR A 112 12.62 -3.10 3.22
CA TYR A 112 11.73 -2.89 4.37
C TYR A 112 12.22 -1.77 5.30
N PRO A 113 11.32 -0.93 5.83
CA PRO A 113 9.86 -0.94 5.65
C PRO A 113 9.36 0.01 4.55
N TRP A 114 10.24 0.44 3.66
CA TRP A 114 9.94 1.48 2.69
C TRP A 114 9.03 0.94 1.58
N TYR A 115 8.07 1.77 1.18
CA TYR A 115 7.14 1.44 0.10
C TYR A 115 7.85 1.24 -1.24
N GLY A 116 8.90 2.03 -1.46
CA GLY A 116 9.85 1.91 -2.55
C GLY A 116 11.16 2.57 -2.16
N ASN A 117 12.17 2.52 -3.02
CA ASN A 117 13.52 3.02 -2.73
C ASN A 117 14.06 4.02 -3.77
N THR A 118 13.19 4.53 -4.65
CA THR A 118 13.55 5.48 -5.71
C THR A 118 13.16 6.90 -5.32
N THR A 119 12.02 7.39 -5.81
CA THR A 119 11.46 8.69 -5.43
C THR A 119 10.81 8.68 -4.05
N GLU A 120 10.57 7.48 -3.50
CA GLU A 120 9.86 7.27 -2.26
C GLU A 120 10.70 7.59 -1.02
N THR A 121 12.03 7.61 -1.16
CA THR A 121 12.97 7.81 -0.05
C THR A 121 14.12 8.74 -0.44
N VAL A 122 14.66 9.45 0.55
CA VAL A 122 15.91 10.22 0.46
C VAL A 122 16.81 9.84 1.62
N THR A 123 18.06 9.52 1.33
CA THR A 123 19.09 9.21 2.33
C THR A 123 19.97 10.44 2.60
N LEU A 124 20.15 10.78 3.87
CA LEU A 124 20.99 11.88 4.35
C LEU A 124 22.08 11.30 5.25
N VAL A 125 23.34 11.53 4.88
CA VAL A 125 24.52 11.03 5.62
C VAL A 125 25.20 12.20 6.32
N GLY A 126 25.37 12.08 7.62
CA GLY A 126 26.09 13.06 8.43
C GLY A 126 27.62 12.85 8.43
N PRO A 127 28.39 13.88 8.79
CA PRO A 127 27.91 15.19 9.24
C PRO A 127 27.48 16.08 8.08
N THR A 128 26.38 16.82 8.25
CA THR A 128 26.04 17.96 7.40
C THR A 128 26.03 19.24 8.21
N ASN A 129 26.45 20.36 7.63
CA ASN A 129 26.54 21.66 8.32
C ASN A 129 25.38 22.62 7.99
N LYS A 130 24.51 22.22 7.06
CA LYS A 130 23.39 23.02 6.56
C LYS A 130 22.13 22.17 6.58
N ILE A 131 20.99 22.83 6.66
CA ILE A 131 19.69 22.20 6.45
C ILE A 131 19.62 21.57 5.06
N SER A 132 18.92 20.44 4.94
CA SER A 132 18.67 19.77 3.67
C SER A 132 17.21 19.94 3.27
N ARG A 133 16.96 20.41 2.05
CA ARG A 133 15.63 20.53 1.46
C ARG A 133 15.49 19.52 0.33
N PHE A 134 14.42 18.74 0.35
CA PHE A 134 14.18 17.72 -0.67
C PHE A 134 12.69 17.39 -0.75
N SER A 135 12.35 16.63 -1.78
CA SER A 135 11.02 16.09 -1.99
C SER A 135 11.08 14.57 -1.97
N VAL A 136 10.04 13.94 -1.44
CA VAL A 136 9.78 12.51 -1.62
C VAL A 136 8.39 12.34 -2.21
N SER A 137 8.20 11.33 -3.04
CA SER A 137 6.93 11.04 -3.69
C SER A 137 6.72 9.55 -3.85
N MET A 138 5.47 9.13 -3.84
CA MET A 138 5.04 7.79 -4.22
C MET A 138 3.89 7.90 -5.20
N ASN A 139 3.83 6.94 -6.12
CA ASN A 139 2.79 6.88 -7.15
C ASN A 139 2.55 5.43 -7.55
N ASP A 140 1.34 4.93 -7.33
CA ASP A 140 0.99 3.55 -7.69
C ASP A 140 -0.48 3.41 -8.04
N ASN A 141 -0.85 2.28 -8.63
CA ASN A 141 -2.22 1.92 -8.93
C ASN A 141 -2.40 0.41 -8.90
N PHE A 142 -3.58 -0.05 -8.52
CA PHE A 142 -3.94 -1.46 -8.71
C PHE A 142 -4.13 -1.77 -10.19
N TYR A 143 -3.44 -2.81 -10.65
CA TYR A 143 -3.58 -3.37 -11.99
C TYR A 143 -3.61 -4.91 -12.00
N PRO A 144 -4.60 -5.55 -11.35
CA PRO A 144 -4.68 -7.00 -11.27
C PRO A 144 -5.20 -7.64 -12.55
N SER A 145 -4.96 -8.95 -12.66
CA SER A 145 -5.60 -9.85 -13.64
C SER A 145 -6.50 -10.84 -12.90
N VAL A 146 -7.75 -10.99 -13.32
CA VAL A 146 -8.74 -11.92 -12.75
C VAL A 146 -9.17 -12.90 -13.84
N THR A 147 -9.14 -14.21 -13.55
CA THR A 147 -9.51 -15.24 -14.52
C THR A 147 -11.00 -15.20 -14.84
N TRP A 148 -11.36 -15.44 -16.11
CA TRP A 148 -12.76 -15.61 -16.50
C TRP A 148 -13.34 -16.92 -15.96
N ALA A 149 -12.53 -17.98 -15.96
CA ALA A 149 -12.91 -19.28 -15.43
C ALA A 149 -12.67 -19.39 -13.92
N VAL A 150 -13.36 -20.35 -13.30
CA VAL A 150 -13.15 -20.74 -11.91
C VAL A 150 -11.68 -21.15 -11.73
N PRO A 151 -10.95 -20.58 -10.75
CA PRO A 151 -9.49 -20.72 -10.68
C PRO A 151 -8.98 -22.15 -10.35
N VAL A 152 -9.86 -23.05 -9.94
CA VAL A 152 -9.56 -24.48 -9.68
C VAL A 152 -10.11 -25.42 -10.75
N SER A 153 -10.69 -24.87 -11.83
CA SER A 153 -11.30 -25.65 -12.90
C SER A 153 -10.30 -25.90 -14.02
N ASP A 154 -10.33 -27.10 -14.61
CA ASP A 154 -9.60 -27.43 -15.85
C ASP A 154 -10.25 -26.83 -17.10
N SER A 155 -11.43 -26.21 -16.96
CA SER A 155 -12.16 -25.57 -18.05
C SER A 155 -11.84 -24.08 -18.18
N ASN A 156 -11.67 -23.61 -19.41
CA ASN A 156 -11.52 -22.18 -19.73
C ASN A 156 -12.87 -21.47 -20.01
N VAL A 157 -14.01 -22.09 -19.68
CA VAL A 157 -15.33 -21.48 -19.88
C VAL A 157 -15.46 -20.23 -18.98
N PRO A 158 -15.80 -19.06 -19.55
CA PRO A 158 -15.99 -17.85 -18.77
C PRO A 158 -17.21 -17.99 -17.86
N LEU A 159 -16.99 -17.82 -16.56
CA LEU A 159 -18.00 -17.96 -15.51
C LEU A 159 -17.99 -16.81 -14.52
N LEU A 160 -16.99 -15.91 -14.59
CA LEU A 160 -16.91 -14.71 -13.78
C LEU A 160 -18.14 -13.84 -14.03
N THR A 161 -18.82 -13.45 -12.95
CA THR A 161 -20.02 -12.59 -13.00
C THR A 161 -19.85 -11.29 -12.21
N ARG A 162 -18.89 -11.23 -11.28
CA ARG A 162 -18.63 -10.01 -10.51
C ARG A 162 -17.23 -9.97 -9.95
N ILE A 163 -16.63 -8.77 -9.91
CA ILE A 163 -15.46 -8.46 -9.11
C ILE A 163 -15.84 -7.36 -8.13
N LYS A 164 -15.60 -7.57 -6.85
CA LYS A 164 -15.80 -6.56 -5.81
C LYS A 164 -14.54 -6.43 -4.96
N ARG A 165 -14.00 -5.21 -4.88
CA ARG A 165 -12.82 -4.89 -4.07
C ARG A 165 -13.08 -3.66 -3.21
N ASP A 166 -12.76 -3.76 -1.93
CA ASP A 166 -12.77 -2.66 -0.96
C ASP A 166 -11.53 -2.80 -0.07
N GLN A 167 -10.62 -1.83 -0.18
CA GLN A 167 -9.33 -1.92 0.49
C GLN A 167 -8.96 -0.58 1.10
N SER A 168 -8.45 -0.63 2.32
CA SER A 168 -7.99 0.54 3.06
C SER A 168 -6.51 0.42 3.41
N PHE A 169 -5.81 1.54 3.34
CA PHE A 169 -4.37 1.62 3.58
C PHE A 169 -4.05 2.85 4.41
N THR A 170 -2.94 2.78 5.13
CA THR A 170 -2.35 3.92 5.81
C THR A 170 -0.92 4.08 5.30
N THR A 171 -0.56 5.31 4.99
CA THR A 171 0.81 5.67 4.63
C THR A 171 1.35 6.66 5.65
N TRP A 172 2.60 6.48 6.04
CA TRP A 172 3.33 7.37 6.92
C TRP A 172 4.53 7.95 6.19
N LEU A 173 4.69 9.27 6.27
CA LEU A 173 5.97 9.91 6.00
C LEU A 173 6.82 9.80 7.26
N VAL A 174 8.02 9.24 7.14
CA VAL A 174 8.86 8.89 8.29
C VAL A 174 10.29 9.31 8.04
N ALA A 175 10.92 9.93 9.04
CA ALA A 175 12.37 10.02 9.14
C ALA A 175 12.88 8.91 10.06
N MET A 176 13.82 8.10 9.59
CA MET A 176 14.34 6.95 10.33
C MET A 176 15.87 6.95 10.37
N ASN A 177 16.44 6.81 11.57
CA ASN A 177 17.87 6.62 11.72
C ASN A 177 18.24 5.17 11.36
N THR A 178 19.19 4.98 10.45
CA THR A 178 19.52 3.65 9.93
C THR A 178 20.24 2.76 10.94
N THR A 179 20.96 3.36 11.90
CA THR A 179 21.72 2.67 12.95
C THR A 179 20.85 2.39 14.17
N THR A 180 20.22 3.41 14.76
CA THR A 180 19.44 3.27 16.00
C THR A 180 18.02 2.77 15.79
N LYS A 181 17.53 2.77 14.54
CA LYS A 181 16.14 2.47 14.16
C LYS A 181 15.11 3.40 14.83
N GLU A 182 15.55 4.55 15.34
CA GLU A 182 14.67 5.62 15.79
C GLU A 182 13.81 6.10 14.62
N LYS A 183 12.49 6.23 14.85
CA LYS A 183 11.50 6.63 13.86
C LYS A 183 10.80 7.89 14.32
N ILE A 184 10.73 8.88 13.43
CA ILE A 184 10.00 10.12 13.63
C ILE A 184 8.90 10.18 12.57
N ILE A 185 7.64 10.08 13.00
CA ILE A 185 6.48 10.18 12.11
C ILE A 185 6.25 11.66 11.79
N LEU A 186 6.27 11.98 10.51
CA LEU A 186 6.18 13.35 10.00
C LEU A 186 4.77 13.68 9.51
N GLN A 187 4.13 12.75 8.83
CA GLN A 187 2.77 12.86 8.29
C GLN A 187 2.08 11.49 8.25
N THR A 188 0.75 11.46 8.43
CA THR A 188 -0.08 10.26 8.21
C THR A 188 -1.15 10.55 7.16
N ILE A 189 -1.38 9.60 6.25
CA ILE A 189 -2.40 9.67 5.20
C ILE A 189 -3.23 8.38 5.22
N LYS A 190 -4.55 8.53 5.17
CA LYS A 190 -5.52 7.41 5.08
C LYS A 190 -6.09 7.32 3.67
N TRP A 191 -6.13 6.10 3.15
CA TRP A 191 -6.62 5.78 1.81
C TRP A 191 -7.73 4.73 1.90
N ARG A 192 -8.67 4.82 0.96
CA ARG A 192 -9.63 3.75 0.67
C ARG A 192 -9.87 3.68 -0.83
N MET A 193 -9.86 2.48 -1.36
CA MET A 193 -10.15 2.20 -2.77
C MET A 193 -11.32 1.23 -2.85
N ARG A 194 -12.28 1.51 -3.74
CA ARG A 194 -13.40 0.62 -4.04
C ARG A 194 -13.57 0.39 -5.53
N VAL A 195 -13.74 -0.86 -5.92
CA VAL A 195 -14.05 -1.28 -7.30
C VAL A 195 -15.19 -2.28 -7.27
N ASP A 196 -16.17 -2.09 -8.13
CA ASP A 196 -17.27 -3.02 -8.36
C ASP A 196 -17.47 -3.15 -9.87
N ILE A 197 -17.28 -4.36 -10.38
CA ILE A 197 -17.37 -4.68 -11.80
C ILE A 197 -18.39 -5.80 -11.93
N GLU A 198 -19.45 -5.57 -12.70
CA GLU A 198 -20.34 -6.62 -13.17
C GLU A 198 -19.80 -7.21 -14.46
N VAL A 199 -19.96 -8.52 -14.62
CA VAL A 199 -19.54 -9.27 -15.79
C VAL A 199 -20.71 -10.11 -16.27
N ASP A 200 -21.07 -9.99 -17.54
CA ASP A 200 -21.95 -10.93 -18.24
C ASP A 200 -21.10 -11.86 -19.11
N PRO A 201 -20.79 -13.09 -18.66
CA PRO A 201 -19.94 -14.00 -19.43
C PRO A 201 -20.57 -14.49 -20.74
N LEU A 202 -21.88 -14.26 -20.95
CA LEU A 202 -22.58 -14.59 -22.19
C LEU A 202 -22.33 -13.58 -23.31
N GLN A 203 -21.84 -12.37 -22.98
CA GLN A 203 -21.46 -11.38 -23.97
C GLN A 203 -20.15 -11.74 -24.67
N LEU A 204 -19.97 -11.15 -25.84
CA LEU A 204 -18.72 -11.22 -26.59
C LEU A 204 -17.58 -10.58 -25.79
N LEU A 205 -16.37 -11.11 -25.98
CA LEU A 205 -15.16 -10.49 -25.44
C LEU A 205 -15.05 -9.03 -25.92
N GLY A 206 -14.76 -8.13 -24.99
CA GLY A 206 -14.78 -6.68 -25.16
C GLY A 206 -16.09 -6.02 -24.69
N GLN A 207 -17.10 -6.81 -24.32
CA GLN A 207 -18.44 -6.32 -23.93
C GLN A 207 -18.99 -6.97 -22.66
N ARG A 208 -18.24 -7.85 -21.99
CA ARG A 208 -18.70 -8.59 -20.80
C ARG A 208 -18.73 -7.71 -19.57
N ALA A 209 -17.73 -6.86 -19.38
CA ALA A 209 -17.47 -6.21 -18.10
C ALA A 209 -17.83 -4.72 -18.10
N ARG A 210 -18.47 -4.27 -17.02
CA ARG A 210 -18.79 -2.85 -16.80
C ARG A 210 -18.58 -2.47 -15.34
N LEU A 211 -18.12 -1.24 -15.10
CA LEU A 211 -18.09 -0.67 -13.77
C LEU A 211 -19.50 -0.37 -13.28
N VAL A 212 -19.78 -0.67 -12.02
CA VAL A 212 -21.05 -0.34 -11.36
C VAL A 212 -20.81 0.43 -10.07
N GLY A 213 -21.84 1.12 -9.60
CA GLY A 213 -21.76 1.95 -8.40
C GLY A 213 -20.95 3.22 -8.59
N ARG A 214 -20.23 3.64 -7.55
CA ARG A 214 -19.46 4.90 -7.55
C ARG A 214 -18.18 4.73 -8.37
N THR A 215 -18.12 5.41 -9.52
CA THR A 215 -16.98 5.33 -10.43
C THR A 215 -15.78 6.19 -9.99
N GLN A 216 -16.02 7.27 -9.24
CA GLN A 216 -14.98 8.13 -8.67
C GLN A 216 -14.54 7.67 -7.29
N GLN A 217 -13.21 7.61 -7.06
CA GLN A 217 -12.63 7.28 -5.76
C GLN A 217 -12.77 8.42 -4.75
N GLU A 218 -12.83 8.08 -3.47
CA GLU A 218 -12.77 9.05 -2.38
C GLU A 218 -11.33 9.57 -2.23
N GLN A 219 -11.16 10.88 -2.19
CA GLN A 219 -9.84 11.46 -1.98
C GLN A 219 -9.26 11.09 -0.61
N PRO A 220 -7.94 10.91 -0.51
CA PRO A 220 -7.29 10.51 0.73
C PRO A 220 -7.39 11.59 1.79
N ARG A 221 -7.29 11.15 3.05
CA ARG A 221 -7.33 12.05 4.21
C ARG A 221 -5.93 12.22 4.77
N ILE A 222 -5.37 13.41 4.60
CA ILE A 222 -4.17 13.86 5.31
C ILE A 222 -4.57 14.18 6.75
N LEU A 223 -3.99 13.47 7.72
CA LEU A 223 -4.38 13.63 9.12
C LEU A 223 -3.64 14.79 9.80
N SER A 224 -4.34 15.55 10.64
CA SER A 224 -3.73 16.59 11.48
C SER A 224 -2.96 15.99 12.68
N ARG A 225 -3.42 14.84 13.18
CA ARG A 225 -2.76 14.08 14.24
C ARG A 225 -2.10 12.84 13.67
N MET A 226 -0.82 12.66 13.99
CA MET A 226 -0.06 11.48 13.56
C MET A 226 -0.55 10.24 14.28
N GLU A 227 -0.77 9.16 13.51
CA GLU A 227 -1.06 7.84 14.08
C GLU A 227 0.23 7.02 14.19
N PRO A 228 0.37 6.19 15.23
CA PRO A 228 1.52 5.30 15.37
C PRO A 228 1.54 4.25 14.26
N ILE A 229 2.75 3.80 13.90
CA ILE A 229 2.95 2.72 12.92
C ILE A 229 2.83 1.38 13.65
N PRO A 230 1.88 0.50 13.27
CA PRO A 230 1.81 -0.85 13.83
C PRO A 230 3.11 -1.62 13.57
N PRO A 231 3.61 -2.45 14.52
CA PRO A 231 4.86 -3.20 14.32
C PRO A 231 4.90 -4.03 13.04
N ASN A 232 3.80 -4.69 12.66
CA ASN A 232 3.68 -5.50 11.45
C ASN A 232 3.77 -4.71 10.13
N ALA A 233 3.59 -3.39 10.17
CA ALA A 233 3.83 -2.53 9.00
C ALA A 233 5.33 -2.32 8.73
N LEU A 234 6.21 -2.70 9.67
CA LEU A 234 7.65 -2.43 9.59
C LEU A 234 8.50 -3.64 9.18
N VAL A 235 7.89 -4.81 9.04
CA VAL A 235 8.60 -6.07 8.88
C VAL A 235 7.95 -6.91 7.79
N LYS A 236 8.65 -7.96 7.36
CA LYS A 236 8.10 -9.00 6.50
C LYS A 236 6.96 -9.78 7.20
N PRO A 237 6.07 -10.42 6.45
CA PRO A 237 5.90 -10.33 5.00
C PRO A 237 5.25 -9.01 4.56
N ASN A 238 5.44 -8.64 3.30
CA ASN A 238 4.63 -7.60 2.66
C ASN A 238 3.28 -8.19 2.24
N ALA A 239 2.33 -7.35 1.84
CA ALA A 239 0.97 -7.76 1.51
C ALA A 239 0.96 -8.78 0.36
N ASN A 240 1.85 -8.64 -0.62
CA ASN A 240 1.93 -9.56 -1.76
C ASN A 240 2.42 -10.97 -1.39
N ASP A 241 3.33 -11.07 -0.42
CA ASP A 241 3.83 -12.36 0.06
C ASP A 241 2.89 -12.96 1.14
N ALA A 242 2.18 -12.11 1.88
CA ALA A 242 1.25 -12.53 2.95
C ALA A 242 -0.12 -12.98 2.45
N GLN A 243 -0.53 -12.58 1.25
CA GLN A 243 -1.87 -12.85 0.73
C GLN A 243 -2.04 -14.29 0.23
N VAL A 244 -3.27 -14.76 0.30
CA VAL A 244 -3.70 -16.07 -0.20
C VAL A 244 -4.85 -15.92 -1.18
N LEU A 245 -4.89 -16.76 -2.21
CA LEU A 245 -6.08 -16.90 -3.06
C LEU A 245 -6.89 -18.08 -2.55
N MET A 246 -8.07 -17.81 -2.01
CA MET A 246 -9.02 -18.84 -1.61
C MET A 246 -10.07 -19.05 -2.70
N TRP A 247 -10.50 -20.30 -2.87
CA TRP A 247 -11.72 -20.68 -3.56
C TRP A 247 -12.75 -21.16 -2.54
N ARG A 248 -13.96 -20.62 -2.62
CA ARG A 248 -15.10 -21.00 -1.78
C ARG A 248 -16.24 -21.46 -2.70
N PRO A 249 -16.35 -22.78 -2.94
CA PRO A 249 -17.46 -23.30 -3.73
C PRO A 249 -18.77 -23.17 -2.95
N LYS A 250 -19.89 -23.15 -3.68
CA LYS A 250 -21.23 -23.21 -3.08
C LYS A 250 -21.50 -24.54 -2.36
N ARG A 251 -20.83 -25.62 -2.79
CA ARG A 251 -20.90 -26.95 -2.19
C ARG A 251 -19.49 -27.47 -1.94
N GLY A 252 -19.27 -28.02 -0.75
CA GLY A 252 -17.97 -28.55 -0.33
C GLY A 252 -17.11 -27.53 0.43
N PRO A 253 -15.92 -27.93 0.87
CA PRO A 253 -15.05 -27.10 1.68
C PRO A 253 -14.33 -26.02 0.85
N PRO A 254 -13.94 -24.89 1.46
CA PRO A 254 -12.99 -23.95 0.89
C PRO A 254 -11.64 -24.61 0.55
N LEU A 255 -10.98 -24.10 -0.48
CA LEU A 255 -9.66 -24.57 -0.94
C LEU A 255 -8.69 -23.39 -1.04
N VAL A 256 -7.43 -23.61 -0.67
CA VAL A 256 -6.34 -22.68 -0.96
C VAL A 256 -5.90 -22.93 -2.40
N VAL A 257 -6.03 -21.92 -3.26
CA VAL A 257 -5.58 -21.98 -4.65
C VAL A 257 -4.13 -21.52 -4.75
N ILE A 258 -3.81 -20.42 -4.08
CA ILE A 258 -2.45 -19.87 -4.01
C ILE A 258 -2.12 -19.65 -2.53
N PRO A 259 -1.13 -20.40 -1.98
CA PRO A 259 -0.67 -20.18 -0.62
C PRO A 259 0.14 -18.87 -0.51
N PRO A 260 0.38 -18.37 0.71
CA PRO A 260 1.32 -17.27 0.90
C PRO A 260 2.74 -17.74 0.56
N LYS A 261 3.65 -16.81 0.30
CA LYS A 261 5.05 -17.10 -0.06
C LYS A 261 5.97 -17.23 1.15
#